data_AF-A0A645BWW1-F1
#
_entry.id   AF-A0A645BWW1-F1
#
_cell.length_a   1.000
_cell.length_b   1.000
_cell.length_c   1.000
_cell.angle_alpha   90.00
_cell.angle_beta   90.00
_cell.angle_gamma   90.00
#
_symmetry.space_group_name_H-M   'P 1'
#
loop_
_entity.id
_entity.type
_entity.pdbx_description
1 polymer ?
#
loop_
_entity_poly.entity_id
_entity_poly.type
_entity_poly.pdbx_seq_one_letter_code
_entity_poly.pdbx_strand_id
1 'polypeptide(L)' 'MTATKKVSRAMTKDEVLNILENADIPACAIGGIDEETGQQLNGLGLDGIAVISSILSRPDITEAARRMRDVAEMIIG' A
#
# COMPACT_ATOMS: atom_id res chain seq x y z
N MET A 1 7.15 4.02 -9.16
CA MET A 1 7.90 5.10 -8.47
C MET A 1 6.93 6.22 -8.12
N THR A 2 6.90 6.69 -6.87
CA THR A 2 6.08 7.87 -6.49
C THR A 2 6.83 9.17 -6.62
N ALA A 3 6.17 10.19 -7.19
CA ALA A 3 6.70 11.55 -7.29
C ALA A 3 6.53 12.38 -6.00
N THR A 4 5.82 11.90 -4.97
CA THR A 4 5.40 12.73 -3.82
C THR A 4 6.43 12.81 -2.67
N LYS A 5 7.45 11.95 -2.63
CA LYS A 5 8.58 12.02 -1.67
C LYS A 5 9.88 11.56 -2.34
N LYS A 6 11.02 12.19 -2.00
CA LYS A 6 12.37 11.74 -2.41
C LYS A 6 12.69 10.46 -1.63
N VAL A 7 12.50 9.30 -2.24
CA VAL A 7 12.77 8.00 -1.62
C VAL A 7 14.26 7.67 -1.80
N SER A 8 14.96 7.32 -0.71
CA SER A 8 16.39 6.98 -0.75
C SER A 8 16.66 5.59 -1.31
N ARG A 9 15.74 4.62 -1.11
CA ARG A 9 15.80 3.25 -1.61
C ARG A 9 14.43 2.57 -1.53
N ALA A 10 14.06 1.76 -2.52
CA ALA A 10 12.93 0.84 -2.42
C ALA A 10 13.32 -0.42 -1.62
N MET A 11 12.46 -0.88 -0.72
CA MET A 11 12.67 -2.11 0.06
C MET A 11 12.30 -3.34 -0.78
N THR A 12 12.98 -4.46 -0.52
CA THR A 12 12.59 -5.76 -1.10
C THR A 12 11.44 -6.38 -0.31
N LYS A 13 10.76 -7.37 -0.91
CA LYS A 13 9.69 -8.11 -0.20
C LYS A 13 10.20 -8.84 1.04
N ASP A 14 11.39 -9.45 0.95
CA ASP A 14 11.99 -10.18 2.07
C ASP A 14 12.33 -9.27 3.25
N GLU A 15 12.79 -8.04 2.98
CA GLU A 15 13.03 -7.04 4.03
C GLU A 15 11.73 -6.68 4.75
N VAL A 16 10.63 -6.55 4.01
CA VAL A 16 9.30 -6.24 4.58
C VAL A 16 8.78 -7.40 5.41
N LEU A 17 8.83 -8.64 4.91
CA LEU A 17 8.41 -9.83 5.64
C LEU A 17 9.18 -9.98 6.96
N ASN A 18 10.50 -9.86 6.91
CA ASN A 18 11.33 -9.99 8.11
C ASN A 18 10.99 -8.92 9.18
N ILE A 19 10.59 -7.71 8.77
CA ILE A 19 10.16 -6.68 9.72
C ILE A 19 8.80 -7.06 10.32
N LEU A 20 7.84 -7.45 9.48
CA LEU A 20 6.47 -7.74 9.92
C LEU A 20 6.40 -8.99 10.81
N GLU A 21 7.21 -10.03 10.53
CA GLU A 21 7.30 -11.23 11.38
C GLU A 21 7.86 -10.94 12.78
N ASN A 22 8.65 -9.88 12.95
CA ASN A 22 9.32 -9.53 14.20
C ASN A 22 8.71 -8.31 14.91
N ALA A 23 7.67 -7.70 14.35
CA ALA A 23 7.03 -6.51 14.89
C ALA A 23 5.62 -6.82 15.38
N ASP A 24 5.34 -6.54 16.66
CA ASP A 24 4.01 -6.69 17.28
C ASP A 24 3.21 -5.38 17.23
N ILE A 25 3.29 -4.65 16.12
CA ILE A 25 2.59 -3.38 15.91
C ILE A 25 1.88 -3.38 14.55
N PRO A 26 0.72 -2.69 14.42
CA PRO A 26 0.05 -2.56 13.15
C PRO A 26 0.92 -1.87 12.09
N ALA A 27 0.89 -2.38 10.86
CA ALA A 27 1.70 -1.89 9.76
C ALA A 27 0.87 -1.59 8.51
N CYS A 28 1.07 -0.39 7.95
CA CYS A 28 0.47 0.00 6.68
C CYS A 28 1.53 0.20 5.60
N ALA A 29 1.31 -0.36 4.41
CA ALA A 29 2.16 -0.05 3.26
C ALA A 29 1.85 1.34 2.71
N ILE A 30 2.88 2.08 2.31
CA ILE A 30 2.74 3.42 1.72
C ILE A 30 3.67 3.59 0.51
N GLY A 31 3.34 4.55 -0.35
CA GLY A 31 4.23 4.97 -1.44
C GLY A 31 3.89 4.32 -2.78
N GLY A 32 2.88 4.87 -3.45
CA GLY A 32 2.62 4.59 -4.87
C GLY A 32 1.80 3.35 -5.07
N ILE A 33 0.88 3.15 -4.14
CA ILE A 33 -0.05 2.04 -4.12
C ILE A 33 -1.29 2.48 -4.89
N ASP A 34 -1.66 1.69 -5.87
CA ASP A 34 -2.84 1.79 -6.72
C ASP A 34 -3.38 0.37 -7.01
N GLU A 35 -4.33 0.26 -7.94
CA GLU A 35 -4.98 -1.01 -8.27
C GLU A 35 -4.00 -2.06 -8.84
N GLU A 36 -2.93 -1.64 -9.50
CA GLU A 36 -1.95 -2.52 -10.14
C GLU A 36 -0.84 -2.93 -9.17
N THR A 37 -0.32 -1.96 -8.43
CA THR A 37 0.81 -2.16 -7.51
C THR A 37 0.37 -2.80 -6.19
N GLY A 38 -0.86 -2.54 -5.74
CA GLY A 38 -1.40 -3.09 -4.48
C GLY A 38 -1.45 -4.62 -4.45
N GLN A 39 -1.68 -5.27 -5.59
CA GLN A 39 -1.68 -6.73 -5.71
C GLN A 39 -0.37 -7.39 -5.25
N GLN A 40 0.75 -6.68 -5.37
CA GLN A 40 2.07 -7.20 -5.02
C GLN A 40 2.29 -7.27 -3.50
N LEU A 41 1.43 -6.60 -2.72
CA LEU A 41 1.48 -6.51 -1.27
C LEU A 41 0.61 -7.57 -0.57
N ASN A 42 -0.20 -8.31 -1.32
CA ASN A 42 -1.01 -9.38 -0.79
C ASN A 42 -0.13 -10.47 -0.15
N GLY A 43 -0.54 -10.96 1.02
CA GLY A 43 0.15 -12.03 1.75
C GLY A 43 1.42 -11.58 2.48
N LEU A 44 1.68 -10.28 2.60
CA LEU A 44 2.83 -9.76 3.37
C LEU A 44 2.54 -9.60 4.88
N GLY A 45 1.30 -9.72 5.32
CA GLY A 45 0.92 -9.51 6.73
C GLY A 45 0.79 -8.04 7.10
N LEU A 46 0.21 -7.22 6.20
CA LEU A 46 -0.05 -5.80 6.41
C LEU A 46 -1.48 -5.58 6.91
N ASP A 47 -1.66 -4.62 7.82
CA ASP A 47 -2.96 -4.24 8.38
C ASP A 47 -3.67 -3.16 7.55
N GLY A 48 -3.02 -2.66 6.48
CA GLY A 48 -3.64 -1.73 5.56
C GLY A 48 -2.68 -1.02 4.61
N ILE A 49 -3.20 0.01 3.95
CA ILE A 49 -2.48 0.83 2.98
C ILE A 49 -2.74 2.32 3.24
N ALA A 50 -1.74 3.17 2.94
CA ALA A 50 -1.94 4.61 2.86
C ALA A 50 -1.66 5.12 1.45
N VAL A 51 -2.64 5.85 0.90
CA VAL A 51 -2.65 6.35 -0.48
C VAL A 51 -2.90 7.86 -0.51
N ILE A 52 -2.38 8.52 -1.54
CA ILE A 52 -2.60 9.96 -1.77
C ILE A 52 -3.13 10.16 -3.19
N SER A 53 -2.26 10.07 -4.20
CA SER A 53 -2.62 10.33 -5.61
C SER A 53 -3.70 9.38 -6.13
N SER A 54 -3.68 8.12 -5.69
CA SER A 54 -4.63 7.10 -6.13
C SER A 54 -6.09 7.46 -5.81
N ILE A 55 -6.32 8.37 -4.86
CA ILE A 55 -7.63 8.98 -4.57
C ILE A 55 -7.64 10.45 -4.98
N LEU A 56 -6.76 11.28 -4.41
CA LEU A 56 -6.87 12.75 -4.47
C LEU A 56 -6.58 13.36 -5.83
N SER A 57 -5.92 12.63 -6.75
CA SER A 57 -5.71 13.12 -8.13
C SER A 57 -6.69 12.51 -9.14
N ARG A 58 -7.71 11.77 -8.70
CA ARG A 58 -8.72 11.18 -9.59
C ARG A 58 -9.90 12.15 -9.77
N PRO A 59 -10.53 12.19 -10.97
CA PRO A 59 -11.73 13.01 -11.19
C PRO A 59 -12.90 12.62 -10.29
N ASP A 60 -13.06 11.33 -10.03
CA ASP A 60 -14.05 10.79 -9.09
C ASP A 60 -13.33 10.17 -7.89
N ILE A 61 -13.24 10.95 -6.82
CA ILE A 61 -12.58 10.53 -5.58
C ILE A 61 -13.37 9.47 -4.82
N THR A 62 -14.69 9.37 -5.05
CA THR A 62 -15.56 8.39 -4.37
C THR A 62 -15.34 7.01 -4.96
N GLU A 63 -15.38 6.91 -6.28
CA GLU A 63 -15.05 5.67 -6.99
C GLU A 63 -13.60 5.25 -6.74
N ALA A 64 -12.67 6.20 -6.70
CA ALA A 64 -11.28 5.91 -6.37
C ALA A 64 -11.12 5.34 -4.95
N ALA A 65 -11.82 5.92 -3.96
CA ALA A 65 -11.82 5.40 -2.60
C ALA A 65 -12.44 4.00 -2.50
N ARG A 66 -13.51 3.71 -3.25
CA ARG A 66 -14.10 2.36 -3.34
C ARG A 66 -13.09 1.34 -3.86
N ARG A 67 -12.41 1.64 -4.96
CA ARG A 67 -11.37 0.76 -5.52
C ARG A 67 -10.21 0.53 -4.55
N MET A 68 -9.76 1.58 -3.86
CA MET A 68 -8.68 1.46 -2.87
C MET A 68 -9.12 0.65 -1.65
N ARG A 69 -10.40 0.68 -1.29
CA ARG A 69 -10.96 -0.22 -0.27
C ARG A 69 -10.88 -1.67 -0.72
N ASP A 70 -11.27 -1.98 -1.96
CA ASP A 70 -11.18 -3.35 -2.49
C ASP A 70 -9.72 -3.86 -2.48
N VAL A 71 -8.76 -3.00 -2.84
CA VAL A 71 -7.33 -3.30 -2.76
C VAL A 71 -6.89 -3.54 -1.31
N ALA A 72 -7.34 -2.72 -0.37
CA ALA A 72 -7.01 -2.86 1.05
C ALA A 72 -7.56 -4.18 1.63
N GLU A 73 -8.82 -4.53 1.30
CA GLU A 73 -9.45 -5.78 1.74
C GLU A 73 -8.71 -7.00 1.20
N MET A 74 -8.28 -6.97 -0.07
CA MET A 74 -7.46 -8.03 -0.65
C MET A 74 -6.10 -8.19 0.06
N ILE A 75 -5.49 -7.09 0.55
CA ILE A 75 -4.18 -7.12 1.20
C ILE A 75 -4.27 -7.65 2.63
N ILE A 76 -5.31 -7.22 3.36
CA ILE A 76 -5.53 -7.62 4.76
C ILE A 76 -5.96 -9.09 4.83
N GLY A 77 -6.80 -9.55 3.90
CA GLY A 77 -7.32 -10.91 3.86
C GLY A 77 -8.49 -11.13 4.79
#